data_AF-A0A9E6JWS0-F1
#
_entry.id   AF-A0A9E6JWS0-F1
#
_cell.length_a   1.000
_cell.length_b   1.000
_cell.length_c   1.000
_cell.angle_alpha   90.00
_cell.angle_beta   90.00
_cell.angle_gamma   90.00
#
_symmetry.space_group_name_H-M   'P 1'
#
loop_
_entity.id
_entity.type
_entity.pdbx_description
1 polymer ?
#
loop_
_entity_poly.entity_id
_entity_poly.type
_entity_poly.pdbx_seq_one_letter_code
_entity_poly.pdbx_strand_id
1 'polypeptide(L)'
;ESARTLGALLLRPASALPESGSREAYGAAVESLRGSDLDTALDRFIAVLRDNRYYDDDGSRKACIAIFRLLGEEHEITMKHRRAFDRAF
;
A
#
# COMPACT_ATOMS: atom_id res chain seq x y z
N GLU A 1 -1.22 15.67 -1.74
CA GLU A 1 -0.12 14.70 -1.89
C GLU A 1 -0.63 13.26 -2.01
N SER A 2 -1.45 12.76 -1.07
CA SER A 2 -2.03 11.40 -1.09
C SER A 2 -2.72 11.00 -2.40
N ALA A 3 -3.56 11.90 -2.96
CA ALA A 3 -4.25 11.64 -4.23
C ALA A 3 -3.29 11.41 -5.40
N ARG A 4 -2.13 12.10 -5.40
CA ARG A 4 -1.09 11.92 -6.43
C ARG A 4 -0.40 10.58 -6.27
N THR A 5 -0.08 10.17 -5.04
CA THR A 5 0.50 8.86 -4.74
C THR A 5 -0.41 7.73 -5.20
N LEU A 6 -1.69 7.75 -4.81
CA LEU A 6 -2.63 6.71 -5.21
C LEU A 6 -2.88 6.73 -6.72
N GLY A 7 -3.05 7.91 -7.31
CA GLY A 7 -3.21 8.04 -8.77
C GLY A 7 -2.04 7.46 -9.56
N ALA A 8 -0.80 7.71 -9.12
CA ALA A 8 0.39 7.15 -9.76
C ALA A 8 0.41 5.61 -9.69
N LEU A 9 0.05 5.02 -8.55
CA LEU A 9 -0.01 3.56 -8.40
C LEU A 9 -1.12 2.92 -9.23
N LEU A 10 -2.30 3.54 -9.22
CA LEU A 10 -3.47 3.04 -9.96
C LEU A 10 -3.21 2.99 -11.47
N LEU A 11 -2.50 3.98 -12.01
CA LEU A 11 -2.19 4.09 -13.45
C LEU A 11 -0.93 3.31 -13.87
N ARG A 12 -0.10 2.84 -12.95
CA ARG A 12 1.17 2.19 -13.28
C ARG A 12 0.98 0.71 -13.63
N PRO A 13 1.32 0.25 -14.85
CA PRO A 13 1.19 -1.16 -15.20
C PRO A 13 2.14 -2.04 -14.39
N ALA A 14 1.78 -3.31 -14.15
CA ALA A 14 2.61 -4.26 -13.40
C ALA A 14 4.00 -4.48 -14.04
N SER A 15 4.10 -4.33 -15.36
CA SER A 15 5.36 -4.39 -16.12
C SER A 15 6.36 -3.29 -15.73
N ALA A 16 5.90 -2.17 -15.17
CA ALA A 16 6.74 -1.05 -14.74
C ALA A 16 7.22 -1.15 -13.28
N LEU A 17 6.83 -2.22 -12.56
CA LEU A 17 7.30 -2.46 -11.20
C LEU A 17 8.74 -3.01 -11.21
N PRO A 18 9.62 -2.58 -10.28
CA PRO A 18 10.98 -3.09 -10.18
C PRO A 18 11.04 -4.61 -10.01
N GLU A 19 11.96 -5.27 -10.71
CA GLU A 19 12.19 -6.71 -10.52
C GLU A 19 12.78 -6.99 -9.14
N SER A 20 12.06 -7.74 -8.31
CA SER A 20 12.55 -8.25 -7.02
C SER A 20 11.61 -9.34 -6.50
N GLY A 21 12.02 -10.04 -5.42
CA GLY A 21 11.16 -11.01 -4.74
C GLY A 21 9.84 -10.43 -4.23
N SER A 22 9.78 -9.12 -3.95
CA SER A 22 8.57 -8.45 -3.45
C SER A 22 7.65 -7.94 -4.56
N ARG A 23 8.02 -8.10 -5.84
CA ARG A 23 7.26 -7.56 -7.00
C ARG A 23 5.84 -8.10 -7.06
N GLU A 24 5.68 -9.41 -6.93
CA GLU A 24 4.37 -10.07 -7.00
C GLU A 24 3.47 -9.64 -5.84
N ALA A 25 4.00 -9.66 -4.62
CA ALA A 25 3.27 -9.25 -3.42
C ALA A 25 2.84 -7.77 -3.49
N TYR A 26 3.72 -6.90 -3.98
CA TYR A 26 3.41 -5.48 -4.18
C TYR A 26 2.37 -5.28 -5.29
N GLY A 27 2.52 -5.98 -6.43
CA GLY A 27 1.54 -5.94 -7.51
C GLY A 27 0.14 -6.37 -7.03
N ALA A 28 0.07 -7.43 -6.23
CA ALA A 28 -1.18 -7.89 -5.62
C ALA A 28 -1.80 -6.85 -4.67
N ALA A 29 -0.99 -6.07 -3.95
CA ALA A 29 -1.47 -4.94 -3.14
C ALA A 29 -2.08 -3.83 -4.03
N VAL A 30 -1.41 -3.49 -5.13
CA VAL A 30 -1.89 -2.50 -6.11
C VAL A 30 -3.20 -2.95 -6.79
N GLU A 31 -3.34 -4.22 -7.15
CA GLU A 31 -4.61 -4.72 -7.72
C GLU A 31 -5.76 -4.64 -6.71
N SER A 32 -5.51 -4.89 -5.42
CA SER A 32 -6.53 -4.73 -4.37
C SER A 32 -6.97 -3.28 -4.25
N LEU A 33 -6.00 -2.36 -4.30
CA LEU A 33 -6.26 -0.92 -4.32
C LEU A 33 -7.08 -0.51 -5.56
N ARG A 34 -6.79 -1.04 -6.75
CA ARG A 34 -7.59 -0.79 -7.97
C ARG A 34 -9.02 -1.29 -7.85
N GLY A 35 -9.22 -2.42 -7.18
CA GLY A 35 -10.53 -2.98 -6.88
C GLY A 35 -11.30 -2.22 -5.80
N SER A 36 -10.76 -1.13 -5.25
CA SER A 36 -11.29 -0.45 -4.06
C SER A 36 -11.36 -1.33 -2.79
N ASP A 37 -10.66 -2.46 -2.78
CA ASP A 37 -10.52 -3.33 -1.61
C ASP A 37 -9.38 -2.80 -0.72
N LEU A 38 -9.68 -1.72 0.01
CA LEU A 38 -8.72 -0.99 0.83
C LEU A 38 -8.25 -1.79 2.05
N ASP A 39 -9.11 -2.67 2.58
CA ASP A 39 -8.80 -3.55 3.71
C ASP A 39 -7.68 -4.53 3.31
N THR A 40 -7.90 -5.27 2.20
CA THR A 40 -6.90 -6.19 1.66
C THR A 40 -5.66 -5.47 1.14
N ALA A 41 -5.82 -4.29 0.53
CA ALA A 41 -4.68 -3.51 0.05
C ALA A 41 -3.73 -3.13 1.20
N LEU A 42 -4.28 -2.66 2.33
CA LEU A 42 -3.49 -2.30 3.51
C LEU A 42 -2.77 -3.52 4.09
N ASP A 43 -3.45 -4.66 4.23
CA ASP A 43 -2.82 -5.90 4.70
C ASP A 43 -1.63 -6.29 3.81
N ARG A 44 -1.81 -6.26 2.49
CA ARG A 44 -0.76 -6.63 1.53
C ARG A 44 0.40 -5.64 1.51
N PHE A 45 0.13 -4.33 1.51
CA PHE A 45 1.18 -3.32 1.59
C PHE A 45 1.97 -3.42 2.89
N ILE A 46 1.31 -3.66 4.02
CA ILE A 46 1.97 -3.88 5.33
C ILE A 46 2.84 -5.15 5.30
N ALA A 47 2.37 -6.23 4.65
CA ALA A 47 3.18 -7.44 4.48
C ALA A 47 4.45 -7.16 3.65
N VAL A 48 4.33 -6.44 2.53
CA VAL A 48 5.51 -6.03 1.74
C VAL A 48 6.44 -5.14 2.56
N LEU A 49 5.90 -4.23 3.37
CA LEU A 49 6.69 -3.33 4.20
C LEU A 49 7.56 -4.08 5.23
N ARG A 50 7.05 -5.19 5.77
CA ARG A 50 7.79 -6.07 6.69
C ARG A 50 8.89 -6.87 6.00
N ASP A 51 8.67 -7.25 4.75
CA ASP A 51 9.61 -8.06 3.95
C ASP A 51 10.70 -7.19 3.30
N ASN A 52 10.29 -6.14 2.60
CA ASN A 52 11.15 -5.22 1.87
C ASN A 52 10.62 -3.80 1.93
N ARG A 53 10.96 -3.12 3.04
CA ARG A 53 10.51 -1.76 3.32
C ARG A 53 10.74 -0.78 2.16
N TYR A 54 11.90 -0.88 1.51
CA TYR A 54 12.34 0.10 0.51
C TYR A 54 11.91 -0.26 -0.91
N TYR A 55 11.14 -1.35 -1.09
CA TYR A 55 10.63 -1.70 -2.39
C TYR A 55 9.83 -0.54 -3.00
N ASP A 56 10.12 -0.24 -4.27
CA ASP A 56 9.48 0.84 -5.01
C ASP A 56 9.55 2.21 -4.30
N ASP A 57 10.74 2.58 -3.80
CA ASP A 57 10.99 3.86 -3.11
C ASP A 57 10.02 4.09 -1.94
N ASP A 58 9.98 3.16 -0.99
CA ASP A 58 9.06 3.21 0.18
C ASP A 58 7.58 3.19 -0.25
N GLY A 59 7.30 2.61 -1.42
CA GLY A 59 6.01 2.65 -2.10
C GLY A 59 4.86 2.11 -1.24
N SER A 60 5.10 1.01 -0.51
CA SER A 60 4.10 0.39 0.36
C SER A 60 3.72 1.32 1.51
N ARG A 61 4.71 1.97 2.14
CA ARG A 61 4.47 2.91 3.23
C ARG A 61 3.72 4.15 2.74
N LYS A 62 4.14 4.71 1.60
CA LYS A 62 3.47 5.85 0.94
C LYS A 62 2.01 5.51 0.60
N ALA A 63 1.75 4.31 0.09
CA ALA A 63 0.40 3.83 -0.18
C ALA A 63 -0.45 3.75 1.09
N CYS A 64 0.03 3.10 2.16
CA CYS A 64 -0.70 3.00 3.43
C CYS A 64 -1.03 4.38 4.01
N ILE A 65 -0.05 5.30 4.06
CA ILE A 65 -0.28 6.68 4.55
C ILE A 65 -1.34 7.39 3.70
N ALA A 66 -1.29 7.23 2.38
CA ALA A 66 -2.24 7.85 1.49
C ALA A 66 -3.66 7.28 1.68
N ILE A 67 -3.80 5.97 1.88
CA ILE A 67 -5.09 5.31 2.19
C ILE A 67 -5.63 5.78 3.54
N PHE A 68 -4.81 5.82 4.61
CA PHE A 68 -5.27 6.31 5.91
C PHE A 68 -5.74 7.76 5.85
N ARG A 69 -5.05 8.62 5.08
CA ARG A 69 -5.47 10.01 4.86
C ARG A 69 -6.76 10.11 4.05
N LEU A 70 -7.01 9.19 3.12
CA LEU A 70 -8.24 9.13 2.33
C LEU A 70 -9.44 8.73 3.19
N LEU A 71 -9.25 7.71 4.03
CA LEU A 71 -10.31 7.17 4.89
C LEU A 71 -10.60 8.05 6.11
N GLY A 72 -9.58 8.74 6.63
CA GLY A 72 -9.65 9.43 7.91
C GLY A 72 -9.28 8.53 9.09
N GLU A 73 -9.00 9.15 10.24
CA GLU A 73 -8.45 8.46 11.42
C GLU A 73 -9.48 7.59 12.15
N GLU A 74 -10.76 8.01 12.15
CA GLU A 74 -11.86 7.30 12.83
C GLU A 74 -12.48 6.18 11.98
N HIS A 75 -12.05 6.03 10.73
CA HIS A 75 -12.58 5.00 9.85
C HIS A 75 -12.18 3.59 10.35
N GLU A 76 -13.11 2.65 10.36
CA GLU A 76 -12.91 1.29 10.89
C GLU A 76 -11.66 0.60 10.31
N ILE A 77 -11.51 0.62 8.99
CA ILE A 77 -10.33 0.09 8.28
C ILE A 77 -9.02 0.78 8.74
N THR A 78 -9.03 2.10 8.94
CA THR A 78 -7.85 2.82 9.44
C THR A 78 -7.48 2.32 10.84
N MET A 79 -8.45 2.27 11.76
CA MET A 79 -8.20 1.82 13.14
C MET A 79 -7.71 0.37 13.19
N LYS A 80 -8.29 -0.51 12.37
CA LYS A 80 -7.90 -1.92 12.24
C LYS A 80 -6.41 -2.07 11.88
N HIS A 81 -5.94 -1.32 10.88
CA HIS A 81 -4.60 -1.49 10.31
C HIS A 81 -3.52 -0.63 10.93
N ARG A 82 -3.86 0.50 11.55
CA ARG A 82 -2.89 1.48 12.08
C ARG A 82 -1.84 0.83 12.97
N ARG A 83 -2.29 -0.02 13.90
CA ARG A 83 -1.40 -0.71 14.85
C ARG A 83 -0.47 -1.73 14.17
N ALA A 84 -0.89 -2.34 13.08
CA ALA A 84 -0.06 -3.28 12.31
C ALA A 84 0.96 -2.54 11.44
N PHE A 85 0.54 -1.41 10.86
CA PHE A 85 1.39 -0.50 10.10
C PHE A 85 2.49 0.11 10.97
N ASP A 86 2.17 0.67 12.13
CA ASP A 86 3.13 1.33 13.03
C ASP A 86 4.22 0.37 13.55
N ARG A 87 3.95 -0.93 13.57
CA ARG A 87 4.91 -1.96 14.01
C ARG A 87 5.70 -2.59 12.87
N ALA A 88 5.34 -2.32 11.63
CA ALA A 88 5.97 -2.94 10.47
C ALA A 88 7.32 -2.29 10.10
N PHE A 89 7.65 -1.13 10.67
CA PHE A 89 8.82 -0.35 10.25
C PHE A 89 9.26 0.70 11.29
#